data_AF-A0A3B1D472-F1
#
_entry.id   AF-A0A3B1D472-F1
#
_cell.length_a   1.000
_cell.length_b   1.000
_cell.length_c   1.000
_cell.angle_alpha   90.00
_cell.angle_beta   90.00
_cell.angle_gamma   90.00
#
_symmetry.space_group_name_H-M   'P 1'
#
loop_
_entity.id
_entity.type
_entity.pdbx_description
1 polymer ?
#
loop_
_entity_poly.entity_id
_entity_poly.type
_entity_poly.pdbx_seq_one_letter_code
_entity_poly.pdbx_strand_id
1 'polypeptide(L)'
;MGNKKKTQYRVVTGPEGILPPAATLMGISLPEEGEGLVEGEIVSEAEALEKAAIALLTRKNPTLFPGPLVLWGWNDHTDEKAKYFFDVANELPGIRIIPMPDYRPIYPKIDPEAVINPCHPNLTVLHNKIEACVFIGVHCHYASITLKIIRAGTNCYTIALCAEAGHEDAMASVPNFDIEKLIRFKDTIIKVKKNGIKPLYEGLGIVPTGWSQIASLKGETPIKPEEELVEAGVSGAFSNELESGLDDNAE
;
A
#
# COMPACT_ATOMS: atom_id res chain seq x y z
N MET A 1 -11.49 27.99 21.45
CA MET A 1 -10.61 27.69 20.29
C MET A 1 -9.17 27.61 20.78
N GLY A 2 -8.73 26.41 21.17
CA GLY A 2 -7.36 26.19 21.62
C GLY A 2 -6.39 26.26 20.45
N ASN A 3 -5.30 27.00 20.63
CA ASN A 3 -4.18 27.04 19.70
C ASN A 3 -3.64 25.61 19.52
N LYS A 4 -4.01 24.90 18.43
CA LYS A 4 -3.42 23.60 18.08
C LYS A 4 -1.92 23.85 17.86
N LYS A 5 -1.10 23.43 18.82
CA LYS A 5 0.36 23.54 18.77
C LYS A 5 0.81 22.76 17.53
N LYS A 6 1.32 23.45 16.51
CA LYS A 6 1.74 22.81 15.27
C LYS A 6 2.90 21.87 15.59
N THR A 7 2.69 20.58 15.41
CA THR A 7 3.68 19.54 15.67
C THR A 7 4.87 19.72 14.73
N GLN A 8 6.11 19.68 15.23
CA GLN A 8 7.31 19.78 14.38
C GLN A 8 7.59 18.49 13.59
N TYR A 9 7.07 17.36 14.08
CA TYR A 9 7.25 16.06 13.49
C TYR A 9 6.43 15.90 12.21
N ARG A 10 7.05 15.32 11.18
CA ARG A 10 6.46 15.06 9.85
C ARG A 10 6.63 13.59 9.51
N VAL A 11 5.60 12.99 8.94
CA VAL A 11 5.66 11.61 8.44
C VAL A 11 6.08 11.66 6.99
N VAL A 12 7.37 11.48 6.75
CA VAL A 12 8.00 11.52 5.41
C VAL A 12 8.55 10.16 5.02
N THR A 13 8.95 10.00 3.76
CA THR A 13 9.60 8.77 3.27
C THR A 13 10.82 8.41 4.09
N GLY A 14 10.91 7.15 4.49
CA GLY A 14 11.99 6.61 5.31
C GLY A 14 13.23 6.19 4.49
N PRO A 15 14.07 5.29 5.06
CA PRO A 15 13.87 4.63 6.35
C PRO A 15 14.06 5.60 7.52
N GLU A 16 13.16 5.54 8.50
CA GLU A 16 13.24 6.37 9.71
C GLU A 16 14.01 5.67 10.86
N GLY A 17 14.31 4.38 10.70
CA GLY A 17 15.04 3.57 11.67
C GLY A 17 14.30 2.28 12.03
N ILE A 18 14.91 1.43 12.85
CA ILE A 18 14.40 0.08 13.18
C ILE A 18 13.02 0.14 13.85
N LEU A 19 12.78 1.15 14.70
CA LEU A 19 11.53 1.36 15.43
C LEU A 19 11.12 2.83 15.33
N PRO A 20 10.47 3.26 14.22
CA PRO A 20 9.99 4.63 14.11
C PRO A 20 8.97 4.92 15.23
N PRO A 21 9.01 6.11 15.83
CA PRO A 21 8.01 6.47 16.82
C PRO A 21 6.62 6.46 16.18
N ALA A 22 5.61 6.05 16.96
CA ALA A 22 4.24 6.18 16.50
C ALA A 22 3.91 7.66 16.25
N ALA A 23 3.38 7.99 15.07
CA ALA A 23 3.07 9.36 14.71
C ALA A 23 2.13 10.04 15.73
N THR A 24 1.20 9.27 16.32
CA THR A 24 0.33 9.73 17.42
C THR A 24 1.12 10.19 18.65
N LEU A 25 2.17 9.45 19.05
CA LEU A 25 3.02 9.85 20.19
C LEU A 25 3.85 11.09 19.89
N MET A 26 4.07 11.37 18.60
CA MET A 26 4.73 12.58 18.15
C MET A 26 3.78 13.78 18.06
N GLY A 27 2.48 13.61 18.34
CA GLY A 27 1.48 14.68 18.34
C GLY A 27 0.73 14.84 17.02
N ILE A 28 0.78 13.85 16.12
CA ILE A 28 -0.09 13.81 14.93
C ILE A 28 -1.44 13.25 15.35
N SER A 29 -2.52 13.89 14.90
CA SER A 29 -3.89 13.45 15.14
C SER A 29 -4.48 12.89 13.84
N LEU A 30 -5.46 12.00 13.98
CA LEU A 30 -6.23 11.50 12.84
C LEU A 30 -7.13 12.62 12.27
N PRO A 31 -7.35 12.63 10.94
CA PRO A 31 -8.27 13.56 10.30
C PRO A 31 -9.73 13.23 10.65
N GLU A 32 -10.59 14.26 10.70
CA GLU A 32 -12.03 14.10 10.85
C GLU A 32 -12.75 14.00 9.48
N GLU A 33 -14.07 13.88 9.47
CA GLU A 33 -14.85 13.84 8.23
C GLU A 33 -14.71 15.14 7.43
N GLY A 34 -14.38 15.02 6.13
CA GLY A 34 -14.08 16.14 5.25
C GLY A 34 -12.63 16.62 5.28
N GLU A 35 -11.84 16.10 6.23
CA GLU A 35 -10.40 16.33 6.32
C GLU A 35 -9.61 15.14 5.74
N GLY A 36 -8.33 15.37 5.49
CA GLY A 36 -7.34 14.37 5.20
C GLY A 36 -6.04 14.68 5.94
N LEU A 37 -5.10 13.75 5.87
CA LEU A 37 -3.78 13.90 6.47
C LEU A 37 -2.74 13.86 5.35
N VAL A 38 -1.80 14.80 5.35
CA VAL A 38 -0.62 14.78 4.47
C VAL A 38 0.62 15.04 5.30
N GLU A 39 1.50 14.05 5.36
CA GLU A 39 2.81 14.08 6.01
C GLU A 39 2.77 14.55 7.47
N GLY A 40 1.67 14.27 8.17
CA GLY A 40 1.43 14.68 9.56
C GLY A 40 0.65 16.00 9.73
N GLU A 41 0.28 16.68 8.64
CA GLU A 41 -0.57 17.88 8.69
C GLU A 41 -2.01 17.55 8.27
N ILE A 42 -2.98 18.03 9.06
CA ILE A 42 -4.39 17.96 8.68
C ILE A 42 -4.65 18.98 7.56
N VAL A 43 -5.19 18.49 6.46
CA VAL A 43 -5.54 19.25 5.26
C VAL A 43 -6.97 18.92 4.84
N SER A 44 -7.47 19.55 3.78
CA SER A 44 -8.75 19.14 3.20
C SER A 44 -8.67 17.73 2.59
N GLU A 45 -9.78 16.99 2.58
CA GLU A 45 -9.86 15.69 1.90
C GLU A 45 -9.42 15.79 0.43
N ALA A 46 -9.84 16.84 -0.27
CA ALA A 46 -9.49 17.07 -1.67
C ALA A 46 -7.97 17.24 -1.87
N GLU A 47 -7.30 17.96 -0.97
CA GLU A 47 -5.85 18.15 -1.01
C GLU A 47 -5.11 16.83 -0.74
N ALA A 48 -5.57 16.03 0.23
CA ALA A 48 -4.99 14.72 0.50
C ALA A 48 -5.12 13.77 -0.70
N LEU A 49 -6.28 13.75 -1.38
CA LEU A 49 -6.49 12.98 -2.60
C LEU A 49 -5.64 13.48 -3.76
N GLU A 50 -5.46 14.80 -3.91
CA GLU A 50 -4.59 15.37 -4.93
C GLU A 50 -3.13 14.97 -4.71
N LYS A 51 -2.64 15.04 -3.46
CA LYS A 51 -1.28 14.59 -3.11
C LYS A 51 -1.09 13.10 -3.34
N ALA A 52 -2.08 12.28 -2.99
CA ALA A 52 -2.08 10.85 -3.28
C ALA A 52 -2.03 10.57 -4.80
N ALA A 53 -2.85 11.25 -5.59
CA ALA A 53 -2.88 11.10 -7.04
C ALA A 53 -1.54 11.50 -7.68
N ILE A 54 -0.98 12.66 -7.30
CA ILE A 54 0.34 13.11 -7.76
C ILE A 54 1.39 12.05 -7.43
N ALA A 55 1.38 11.53 -6.20
CA ALA A 55 2.34 10.53 -5.77
C ALA A 55 2.30 9.25 -6.61
N LEU A 56 1.11 8.75 -6.94
CA LEU A 56 0.94 7.56 -7.78
C LEU A 56 1.32 7.82 -9.25
N LEU A 57 1.09 9.02 -9.76
CA LEU A 57 1.39 9.35 -11.16
C LEU A 57 2.88 9.61 -11.40
N THR A 58 3.62 10.14 -10.41
CA THR A 58 4.99 10.64 -10.64
C THR A 58 6.10 9.78 -10.04
N ARG A 59 5.80 8.76 -9.23
CA ARG A 59 6.80 7.90 -8.58
C ARG A 59 6.94 6.56 -9.30
N LYS A 60 8.08 5.88 -9.12
CA LYS A 60 8.32 4.59 -9.78
C LYS A 60 7.50 3.45 -9.16
N ASN A 61 7.12 2.51 -10.01
CA ASN A 61 6.40 1.28 -9.66
C ASN A 61 5.21 1.53 -8.69
N PRO A 62 4.32 2.48 -9.01
CA PRO A 62 3.19 2.78 -8.14
C PRO A 62 2.33 1.51 -8.01
N THR A 63 1.90 1.19 -6.80
CA THR A 63 1.21 -0.08 -6.52
C THR A 63 -0.04 0.11 -5.68
N LEU A 64 -1.16 -0.46 -6.12
CA LEU A 64 -2.38 -0.60 -5.32
C LEU A 64 -2.32 -1.91 -4.54
N PHE A 65 -2.56 -1.83 -3.24
CA PHE A 65 -2.78 -2.97 -2.35
C PHE A 65 -4.25 -3.01 -1.93
N PRO A 66 -5.12 -3.62 -2.74
CA PRO A 66 -6.50 -3.84 -2.35
C PRO A 66 -6.56 -4.91 -1.25
N GLY A 67 -7.26 -4.56 -0.17
CA GLY A 67 -7.47 -5.43 0.99
C GLY A 67 -8.75 -6.26 0.90
N PRO A 68 -9.04 -7.06 1.94
CA PRO A 68 -10.18 -7.96 1.95
C PRO A 68 -11.55 -7.30 1.81
N LEU A 69 -11.67 -6.02 2.17
CA LEU A 69 -12.92 -5.25 2.03
C LEU A 69 -13.19 -4.80 0.58
N VAL A 70 -12.34 -5.16 -0.37
CA VAL A 70 -12.49 -4.88 -1.80
C VAL A 70 -12.43 -6.16 -2.64
N LEU A 71 -11.55 -7.11 -2.32
CA LEU A 71 -11.21 -8.20 -3.25
C LEU A 71 -12.12 -9.43 -3.21
N TRP A 72 -12.57 -9.85 -2.03
CA TRP A 72 -13.03 -11.22 -1.85
C TRP A 72 -14.54 -11.44 -2.02
N GLY A 73 -15.28 -10.43 -2.52
CA GLY A 73 -16.64 -10.59 -3.06
C GLY A 73 -17.66 -11.28 -2.16
N TRP A 74 -17.69 -10.94 -0.87
CA TRP A 74 -18.57 -11.61 0.13
C TRP A 74 -19.99 -11.10 0.15
N ASN A 75 -20.21 -9.91 -0.41
CA ASN A 75 -21.51 -9.26 -0.49
C ASN A 75 -21.52 -8.35 -1.72
N ASP A 76 -22.74 -8.01 -2.17
CA ASP A 76 -22.95 -7.18 -3.36
C ASP A 76 -22.22 -5.82 -3.25
N HIS A 77 -22.07 -5.29 -2.05
CA HIS A 77 -21.34 -4.04 -1.79
C HIS A 77 -19.84 -4.16 -2.08
N THR A 78 -19.20 -5.29 -1.74
CA THR A 78 -17.78 -5.54 -2.02
C THR A 78 -17.56 -5.69 -3.52
N ASP A 79 -18.47 -6.38 -4.23
CA ASP A 79 -18.40 -6.53 -5.68
C ASP A 79 -18.58 -5.19 -6.40
N GLU A 80 -19.49 -4.35 -5.90
CA GLU A 80 -19.65 -2.99 -6.41
C GLU A 80 -18.40 -2.15 -6.19
N LYS A 81 -17.84 -2.19 -4.97
CA LYS A 81 -16.61 -1.47 -4.62
C LYS A 81 -15.41 -1.90 -5.47
N ALA A 82 -15.31 -3.20 -5.80
CA ALA A 82 -14.28 -3.73 -6.69
C ALA A 82 -14.33 -3.10 -8.08
N LYS A 83 -15.52 -2.86 -8.64
CA LYS A 83 -15.68 -2.20 -9.95
C LYS A 83 -15.10 -0.79 -9.92
N TYR A 84 -15.47 0.01 -8.92
CA TYR A 84 -14.94 1.37 -8.77
C TYR A 84 -13.45 1.40 -8.43
N PHE A 85 -12.93 0.38 -7.74
CA PHE A 85 -11.50 0.22 -7.55
C PHE A 85 -10.77 0.03 -8.90
N PHE A 86 -11.28 -0.81 -9.80
CA PHE A 86 -10.70 -0.97 -11.14
C PHE A 86 -10.85 0.28 -12.00
N ASP A 87 -11.93 1.04 -11.86
CA ASP A 87 -12.05 2.35 -12.51
C ASP A 87 -10.92 3.31 -12.10
N VAL A 88 -10.56 3.35 -10.81
CA VAL A 88 -9.40 4.11 -10.31
C VAL A 88 -8.10 3.56 -10.89
N ALA A 89 -7.92 2.24 -10.91
CA ALA A 89 -6.72 1.61 -11.43
C ALA A 89 -6.51 1.91 -12.93
N ASN A 90 -7.58 1.90 -13.72
CA ASN A 90 -7.54 2.20 -15.15
C ASN A 90 -7.13 3.65 -15.45
N GLU A 91 -7.34 4.58 -14.50
CA GLU A 91 -6.92 5.98 -14.66
C GLU A 91 -5.45 6.23 -14.27
N LEU A 92 -4.75 5.22 -13.75
CA LEU A 92 -3.35 5.31 -13.31
C LEU A 92 -2.45 4.51 -14.28
N PRO A 93 -1.75 5.18 -15.21
CA PRO A 93 -0.89 4.48 -16.16
C PRO A 93 0.25 3.74 -15.46
N GLY A 94 0.52 2.51 -15.86
CA GLY A 94 1.61 1.69 -15.32
C GLY A 94 1.40 1.18 -13.89
N ILE A 95 0.19 1.32 -13.35
CA ILE A 95 -0.11 0.92 -11.97
C ILE A 95 0.00 -0.60 -11.80
N ARG A 96 0.59 -1.02 -10.69
CA ARG A 96 0.66 -2.43 -10.28
C ARG A 96 -0.47 -2.73 -9.30
N ILE A 97 -0.97 -3.95 -9.29
CA ILE A 97 -1.96 -4.41 -8.29
C ILE A 97 -1.41 -5.66 -7.62
N ILE A 98 -1.14 -5.56 -6.32
CA ILE A 98 -0.76 -6.70 -5.49
C ILE A 98 -1.89 -6.96 -4.51
N PRO A 99 -2.74 -7.98 -4.75
CA PRO A 99 -3.85 -8.28 -3.86
C PRO A 99 -3.33 -8.71 -2.49
N MET A 100 -3.88 -8.16 -1.42
CA MET A 100 -3.56 -8.64 -0.09
C MET A 100 -4.29 -9.98 0.16
N PRO A 101 -3.63 -10.94 0.85
CA PRO A 101 -4.25 -12.21 1.18
C PRO A 101 -5.49 -12.00 2.06
N ASP A 102 -6.40 -12.96 2.03
CA ASP A 102 -7.49 -12.99 3.00
C ASP A 102 -6.95 -13.36 4.38
N TYR A 103 -6.62 -12.35 5.17
CA TYR A 103 -6.08 -12.50 6.51
C TYR A 103 -7.17 -12.53 7.59
N ARG A 104 -8.45 -12.60 7.20
CA ARG A 104 -9.54 -12.69 8.18
C ARG A 104 -9.50 -14.07 8.84
N PRO A 105 -9.72 -14.15 10.17
CA PRO A 105 -9.70 -15.43 10.87
C PRO A 105 -10.73 -16.42 10.30
N ILE A 106 -10.26 -17.57 9.83
CA ILE A 106 -11.12 -18.67 9.38
C ILE A 106 -11.46 -19.52 10.61
N TYR A 107 -12.43 -19.08 11.41
CA TYR A 107 -12.89 -19.84 12.57
C TYR A 107 -13.74 -21.06 12.15
N PRO A 108 -13.65 -22.19 12.87
CA PRO A 108 -12.77 -22.49 14.02
C PRO A 108 -11.40 -23.08 13.62
N LYS A 109 -11.11 -23.20 12.33
CA LYS A 109 -9.96 -23.94 11.78
C LYS A 109 -8.70 -23.07 11.63
N ILE A 110 -8.49 -22.11 12.52
CA ILE A 110 -7.29 -21.28 12.46
C ILE A 110 -6.12 -22.10 13.02
N ASP A 111 -5.06 -22.23 12.23
CA ASP A 111 -3.75 -22.67 12.70
C ASP A 111 -2.96 -21.41 13.07
N PRO A 112 -2.80 -21.09 14.37
CA PRO A 112 -2.13 -19.88 14.79
C PRO A 112 -0.67 -19.85 14.33
N GLU A 113 0.04 -20.98 14.29
CA GLU A 113 1.46 -20.99 13.90
C GLU A 113 1.61 -20.70 12.39
N ALA A 114 0.67 -21.17 11.57
CA ALA A 114 0.65 -20.86 10.13
C ALA A 114 0.15 -19.43 9.82
N VAL A 115 -0.68 -18.84 10.69
CA VAL A 115 -1.35 -17.55 10.43
C VAL A 115 -0.67 -16.38 11.18
N ILE A 116 0.11 -16.63 12.24
CA ILE A 116 0.91 -15.64 12.99
C ILE A 116 2.25 -15.35 12.26
N ASN A 117 2.32 -15.54 10.94
CA ASN A 117 3.43 -15.00 10.18
C ASN A 117 3.05 -13.58 9.70
N PRO A 118 3.61 -12.50 10.30
CA PRO A 118 3.35 -11.18 9.77
C PRO A 118 3.79 -11.14 8.32
N CYS A 119 2.88 -10.73 7.42
CA CYS A 119 3.34 -10.32 6.10
C CYS A 119 4.45 -9.28 6.30
N HIS A 120 5.59 -9.45 5.64
CA HIS A 120 6.71 -8.50 5.68
C HIS A 120 6.56 -7.48 4.54
N PRO A 121 5.78 -6.40 4.70
CA PRO A 121 5.48 -5.48 3.60
C PRO A 121 6.71 -4.74 3.10
N ASN A 122 7.72 -4.53 3.95
CA ASN A 122 9.00 -3.95 3.54
C ASN A 122 9.69 -4.83 2.48
N LEU A 123 9.67 -6.16 2.62
CA LEU A 123 10.26 -7.06 1.62
C LEU A 123 9.54 -6.96 0.28
N THR A 124 8.20 -6.92 0.29
CA THR A 124 7.39 -6.71 -0.92
C THR A 124 7.74 -5.38 -1.59
N VAL A 125 7.82 -4.30 -0.81
CA VAL A 125 8.17 -2.95 -1.30
C VAL A 125 9.59 -2.91 -1.88
N LEU A 126 10.58 -3.47 -1.18
CA LEU A 126 11.97 -3.47 -1.60
C LEU A 126 12.21 -4.33 -2.84
N HIS A 127 11.66 -5.56 -2.86
CA HIS A 127 11.79 -6.47 -3.99
C HIS A 127 11.19 -5.88 -5.27
N ASN A 128 10.00 -5.27 -5.16
CA ASN A 128 9.32 -4.66 -6.30
C ASN A 128 9.76 -3.21 -6.59
N LYS A 129 10.70 -2.66 -5.80
CA LYS A 129 11.19 -1.27 -5.89
C LYS A 129 10.04 -0.26 -5.94
N ILE A 130 9.06 -0.42 -5.05
CA ILE A 130 7.84 0.40 -5.00
C ILE A 130 8.18 1.73 -4.33
N GLU A 131 8.03 2.85 -5.06
CA GLU A 131 8.26 4.19 -4.50
C GLU A 131 6.96 4.87 -4.04
N ALA A 132 5.80 4.38 -4.48
CA ALA A 132 4.49 4.81 -3.99
C ALA A 132 3.53 3.63 -3.88
N CYS A 133 2.82 3.53 -2.76
CA CYS A 133 1.76 2.55 -2.62
C CYS A 133 0.52 3.12 -1.96
N VAL A 134 -0.62 2.50 -2.25
CA VAL A 134 -1.88 2.82 -1.60
C VAL A 134 -2.56 1.57 -1.07
N PHE A 135 -3.00 1.65 0.18
CA PHE A 135 -3.81 0.64 0.84
C PHE A 135 -5.28 1.04 0.78
N ILE A 136 -6.12 0.20 0.19
CA ILE A 136 -7.56 0.45 0.01
C ILE A 136 -8.32 -0.80 0.49
N GLY A 137 -9.27 -0.63 1.41
CA GLY A 137 -10.05 -1.77 1.93
C GLY A 137 -9.27 -2.72 2.85
N VAL A 138 -8.21 -2.21 3.47
CA VAL A 138 -7.41 -2.90 4.48
C VAL A 138 -7.98 -2.57 5.86
N HIS A 139 -8.00 -3.56 6.76
CA HIS A 139 -8.48 -3.36 8.12
C HIS A 139 -7.48 -2.54 8.91
N CYS A 140 -7.95 -1.64 9.78
CA CYS A 140 -7.12 -0.62 10.42
C CYS A 140 -5.89 -1.19 11.14
N HIS A 141 -6.04 -2.28 11.89
CA HIS A 141 -4.93 -2.90 12.61
C HIS A 141 -3.84 -3.45 11.67
N TYR A 142 -4.22 -4.07 10.54
CA TYR A 142 -3.26 -4.53 9.53
C TYR A 142 -2.57 -3.36 8.83
N ALA A 143 -3.31 -2.31 8.48
CA ALA A 143 -2.74 -1.13 7.86
C ALA A 143 -1.75 -0.43 8.80
N SER A 144 -2.08 -0.23 10.08
CA SER A 144 -1.18 0.43 11.04
C SER A 144 0.13 -0.33 11.25
N ILE A 145 0.10 -1.65 11.41
CA ILE A 145 1.33 -2.46 11.51
C ILE A 145 2.13 -2.39 10.21
N THR A 146 1.45 -2.51 9.07
CA THR A 146 2.07 -2.47 7.74
C THR A 146 2.81 -1.15 7.51
N LEU A 147 2.16 -0.02 7.78
CA LEU A 147 2.72 1.32 7.59
C LEU A 147 3.96 1.54 8.46
N LYS A 148 3.96 1.06 9.71
CA LYS A 148 5.14 1.12 10.58
C LYS A 148 6.32 0.35 10.01
N ILE A 149 6.10 -0.87 9.54
CA ILE A 149 7.17 -1.70 8.96
C ILE A 149 7.74 -1.06 7.68
N ILE A 150 6.87 -0.50 6.83
CA ILE A 150 7.30 0.19 5.60
C ILE A 150 8.12 1.44 5.94
N ARG A 151 7.68 2.24 6.91
CA ARG A 151 8.41 3.45 7.37
C ARG A 151 9.75 3.12 8.01
N ALA A 152 9.83 2.01 8.73
CA ALA A 152 11.07 1.58 9.35
C ALA A 152 12.15 1.24 8.32
N GLY A 153 11.76 0.51 7.26
CA GLY A 153 12.72 -0.15 6.36
C GLY A 153 12.78 0.36 4.92
N THR A 154 11.94 1.31 4.50
CA THR A 154 11.82 1.68 3.08
C THR A 154 11.62 3.18 2.86
N ASN A 155 11.83 3.64 1.63
CA ASN A 155 11.56 5.00 1.16
C ASN A 155 10.21 5.13 0.42
N CYS A 156 9.31 4.15 0.56
CA CYS A 156 8.03 4.16 -0.14
C CYS A 156 7.10 5.24 0.43
N TYR A 157 6.48 6.02 -0.47
CA TYR A 157 5.43 6.96 -0.13
C TYR A 157 4.11 6.20 0.06
N THR A 158 3.66 6.09 1.31
CA THR A 158 2.45 5.32 1.64
C THR A 158 1.21 6.18 1.70
N ILE A 159 0.14 5.67 1.10
CA ILE A 159 -1.18 6.28 1.09
C ILE A 159 -2.15 5.30 1.74
N ALA A 160 -3.00 5.77 2.66
CA ALA A 160 -4.01 4.96 3.32
C ALA A 160 -5.41 5.53 3.10
N LEU A 161 -6.18 4.88 2.24
CA LEU A 161 -7.58 5.22 1.97
C LEU A 161 -8.47 4.28 2.78
N CYS A 162 -8.74 4.69 4.02
CA CYS A 162 -9.29 3.84 5.07
C CYS A 162 -10.81 4.00 5.16
N ALA A 163 -11.53 2.89 5.33
CA ALA A 163 -12.99 2.90 5.48
C ALA A 163 -13.47 3.52 6.81
N GLU A 164 -12.58 3.69 7.78
CA GLU A 164 -12.89 4.18 9.13
C GLU A 164 -12.11 5.47 9.45
N ALA A 165 -11.14 5.43 10.36
CA ALA A 165 -10.58 6.63 10.99
C ALA A 165 -9.37 7.26 10.26
N GLY A 166 -8.86 6.63 9.19
CA GLY A 166 -7.58 7.02 8.60
C GLY A 166 -6.37 6.45 9.36
N HIS A 167 -5.16 6.83 8.94
CA HIS A 167 -3.91 6.34 9.50
C HIS A 167 -2.88 7.46 9.62
N GLU A 168 -2.48 7.75 10.86
CA GLU A 168 -1.48 8.77 11.19
C GLU A 168 -0.07 8.42 10.70
N ASP A 169 0.19 7.12 10.54
CA ASP A 169 1.50 6.62 10.12
C ASP A 169 1.65 6.60 8.58
N ALA A 170 0.63 6.98 7.81
CA ALA A 170 0.73 7.13 6.36
C ALA A 170 1.16 8.56 5.96
N MET A 171 1.86 8.68 4.83
CA MET A 171 2.25 10.00 4.30
C MET A 171 1.05 10.73 3.68
N ALA A 172 0.04 10.00 3.21
CA ALA A 172 -1.27 10.57 2.92
C ALA A 172 -2.36 9.65 3.46
N SER A 173 -3.39 10.20 4.11
CA SER A 173 -4.52 9.42 4.60
C SER A 173 -5.85 10.13 4.46
N VAL A 174 -6.90 9.37 4.12
CA VAL A 174 -8.27 9.83 4.07
C VAL A 174 -9.16 8.85 4.85
N PRO A 175 -9.99 9.34 5.80
CA PRO A 175 -10.92 8.52 6.57
C PRO A 175 -12.24 8.31 5.82
N ASN A 176 -13.09 7.41 6.32
CA ASN A 176 -14.44 7.14 5.81
C ASN A 176 -14.46 6.91 4.29
N PHE A 177 -13.48 6.17 3.78
CA PHE A 177 -13.23 6.00 2.35
C PHE A 177 -14.09 4.88 1.74
N ASP A 178 -15.20 5.32 1.14
CA ASP A 178 -16.16 4.45 0.48
C ASP A 178 -16.32 4.73 -1.03
N ILE A 179 -17.31 4.11 -1.69
CA ILE A 179 -17.55 4.18 -3.14
C ILE A 179 -17.60 5.63 -3.64
N GLU A 180 -18.29 6.53 -2.94
CA GLU A 180 -18.34 7.95 -3.34
C GLU A 180 -16.94 8.58 -3.39
N LYS A 181 -16.07 8.24 -2.44
CA LYS A 181 -14.70 8.76 -2.40
C LYS A 181 -13.78 8.08 -3.40
N LEU A 182 -14.04 6.82 -3.78
CA LEU A 182 -13.39 6.18 -4.93
C LEU A 182 -13.67 6.95 -6.21
N ILE A 183 -14.94 7.32 -6.44
CA ILE A 183 -15.35 8.12 -7.60
C ILE A 183 -14.64 9.49 -7.57
N ARG A 184 -14.65 10.19 -6.43
CA ARG A 184 -13.93 11.47 -6.28
C ARG A 184 -12.43 11.33 -6.50
N PHE A 185 -11.83 10.23 -6.06
CA PHE A 185 -10.40 9.99 -6.25
C PHE A 185 -10.07 9.77 -7.73
N LYS A 186 -10.89 9.00 -8.45
CA LYS A 186 -10.81 8.87 -9.92
C LYS A 186 -10.86 10.24 -10.60
N ASP A 187 -11.86 11.06 -10.25
CA ASP A 187 -12.03 12.39 -10.82
C ASP A 187 -10.84 13.31 -10.50
N THR A 188 -10.27 13.16 -9.29
CA THR A 188 -9.06 13.88 -8.87
C THR A 188 -7.86 13.47 -9.72
N ILE A 189 -7.65 12.18 -9.99
CA ILE A 189 -6.58 11.69 -10.87
C ILE A 189 -6.73 12.29 -12.27
N ILE A 190 -7.94 12.29 -12.85
CA ILE A 190 -8.22 12.89 -14.16
C ILE A 190 -7.91 14.39 -14.15
N LYS A 191 -8.34 15.10 -13.11
CA LYS A 191 -8.09 16.54 -12.94
C LYS A 191 -6.60 16.84 -12.84
N VAL A 192 -5.86 16.07 -12.06
CA VAL A 192 -4.40 16.23 -11.87
C VAL A 192 -3.66 16.04 -13.19
N LYS A 193 -4.03 15.03 -13.99
CA LYS A 193 -3.49 14.84 -15.35
C LYS A 193 -3.79 16.05 -16.26
N LYS A 194 -5.03 16.55 -16.24
CA LYS A 194 -5.44 17.74 -17.02
C LYS A 194 -4.71 19.02 -16.61
N ASN A 195 -4.35 19.15 -15.33
CA ASN A 195 -3.60 20.28 -14.79
C ASN A 195 -2.10 20.26 -15.15
N GLY A 196 -1.65 19.29 -15.94
CA GLY A 196 -0.30 19.27 -16.52
C GLY A 196 0.69 18.35 -15.81
N ILE A 197 0.27 17.57 -14.80
CA ILE A 197 1.10 16.49 -14.25
C ILE A 197 1.21 15.39 -15.29
N LYS A 198 2.45 15.09 -15.70
CA LYS A 198 2.77 14.03 -16.65
C LYS A 198 3.00 12.72 -15.90
N PRO A 199 2.17 11.69 -16.11
CA PRO A 199 2.41 10.37 -15.54
C PRO A 199 3.75 9.79 -16.00
N LEU A 200 4.46 9.14 -15.09
CA LEU A 200 5.76 8.54 -15.37
C LEU A 200 5.67 7.39 -16.40
N TYR A 201 4.54 6.69 -16.42
CA TYR A 201 4.27 5.52 -17.25
C TYR A 201 3.15 5.77 -18.26
N GLU A 202 3.07 6.99 -18.80
CA GLU A 202 2.04 7.39 -19.78
C GLU A 202 1.89 6.37 -20.92
N GLY A 203 0.63 6.02 -21.26
CA GLY A 203 0.31 5.04 -22.31
C GLY A 203 0.38 3.57 -21.87
N LEU A 204 0.82 3.26 -20.65
CA LEU A 204 0.73 1.92 -20.08
C LEU A 204 -0.60 1.74 -19.34
N GLY A 205 -1.19 0.55 -19.44
CA GLY A 205 -2.33 0.16 -18.59
C GLY A 205 -1.88 -0.37 -17.23
N ILE A 206 -2.70 -1.23 -16.62
CA ILE A 206 -2.32 -1.97 -15.42
C ILE A 206 -1.17 -2.92 -15.77
N VAL A 207 -0.09 -2.88 -15.00
CA VAL A 207 1.08 -3.76 -15.16
C VAL A 207 0.96 -4.91 -14.17
N PRO A 208 0.72 -6.15 -14.64
CA PRO A 208 0.65 -7.31 -13.76
C PRO A 208 2.00 -7.60 -13.10
N THR A 209 1.97 -8.24 -11.93
CA THR A 209 3.17 -8.43 -11.09
C THR A 209 3.33 -9.87 -10.64
N GLY A 210 4.56 -10.37 -10.70
CA GLY A 210 4.85 -11.76 -10.36
C GLY A 210 4.54 -12.72 -11.51
N TRP A 211 5.41 -13.73 -11.64
CA TRP A 211 5.35 -14.74 -12.68
C TRP A 211 4.01 -15.50 -12.72
N SER A 212 3.38 -15.72 -11.56
CA SER A 212 2.10 -16.42 -11.48
C SER A 212 0.93 -15.61 -12.04
N GLN A 213 0.88 -14.29 -11.79
CA GLN A 213 -0.14 -13.42 -12.36
C GLN A 213 0.05 -13.27 -13.87
N ILE A 214 1.31 -13.09 -14.30
CA ILE A 214 1.66 -12.97 -15.73
C ILE A 214 1.29 -14.26 -16.48
N ALA A 215 1.62 -15.43 -15.92
CA ALA A 215 1.28 -16.72 -16.49
C ALA A 215 -0.25 -16.89 -16.58
N SER A 216 -0.98 -16.59 -15.50
CA SER A 216 -2.44 -16.68 -15.50
C SER A 216 -3.10 -15.80 -16.57
N LEU A 217 -2.60 -14.58 -16.80
CA LEU A 217 -3.11 -13.69 -17.85
C LEU A 217 -2.77 -14.18 -19.27
N LYS A 218 -1.64 -14.86 -19.43
CA LYS A 218 -1.24 -15.48 -20.71
C LYS A 218 -1.90 -16.83 -20.95
N GLY A 219 -2.67 -17.35 -19.99
CA GLY A 219 -3.23 -18.71 -20.04
C GLY A 219 -2.17 -19.80 -19.88
N GLU A 220 -1.03 -19.46 -19.27
CA GLU A 220 0.10 -20.34 -19.02
C GLU A 220 0.07 -20.86 -17.57
N THR A 221 0.61 -22.06 -17.36
CA THR A 221 0.82 -22.57 -16.00
C THR A 221 1.91 -21.74 -15.31
N PRO A 222 1.69 -21.26 -14.09
CA PRO A 222 2.72 -20.55 -13.32
C PRO A 222 3.98 -21.39 -13.17
N ILE A 223 5.09 -20.97 -13.76
CA ILE A 223 6.42 -21.55 -13.53
C ILE A 223 7.26 -20.49 -12.82
N LYS A 224 7.81 -20.83 -11.65
CA LYS A 224 8.71 -19.93 -10.92
C LYS A 224 9.96 -19.73 -11.79
N PRO A 225 10.35 -18.49 -12.13
CA PRO A 225 11.60 -18.24 -12.83
C PRO A 225 12.75 -18.80 -11.99
N GLU A 226 13.56 -19.68 -12.55
CA GLU A 226 14.68 -20.28 -11.82
C GLU A 226 15.79 -19.24 -11.53
N GLU A 227 15.83 -18.10 -12.22
CA GLU A 227 16.95 -17.14 -12.16
C GLU A 227 16.52 -15.67 -12.30
N GLU A 228 15.81 -15.10 -11.32
CA GLU A 228 15.63 -13.64 -11.21
C GLU A 228 16.21 -13.08 -9.89
N LEU A 229 17.23 -13.76 -9.35
CA LEU A 229 18.02 -13.34 -8.19
C LEU A 229 19.43 -12.84 -8.55
N VAL A 230 19.85 -12.93 -9.81
CA VAL A 230 21.25 -12.65 -10.21
C VAL A 230 21.44 -11.22 -10.75
N GLU A 231 20.41 -10.54 -11.25
CA GLU A 231 20.57 -9.20 -11.86
C GLU A 231 20.53 -8.01 -10.87
N ALA A 232 20.37 -8.24 -9.57
CA ALA A 232 20.43 -7.19 -8.55
C ALA A 232 21.81 -7.03 -7.88
N GLY A 233 22.83 -7.77 -8.32
CA GLY A 233 24.20 -7.64 -7.80
C GLY A 233 24.38 -8.12 -6.35
N VAL A 234 23.41 -8.86 -5.80
CA VAL A 234 23.60 -9.57 -4.53
C VAL A 234 24.28 -10.88 -4.86
N SER A 235 25.60 -10.94 -4.64
CA SER A 235 26.38 -12.17 -4.75
C SER A 235 25.71 -13.30 -3.99
N GLY A 236 25.62 -14.49 -4.59
CA GLY A 236 24.97 -15.70 -4.05
C GLY A 236 25.50 -16.23 -2.71
N ALA A 237 26.34 -15.48 -2.01
CA ALA A 237 26.78 -15.76 -0.65
C ALA A 237 25.64 -15.62 0.39
N PHE A 238 24.71 -14.66 0.20
CA PHE A 238 23.62 -14.42 1.17
C PHE A 238 22.53 -15.51 1.16
N SER A 239 22.37 -16.23 0.05
CA SER A 239 21.34 -17.27 -0.06
C SER A 239 21.78 -18.56 0.65
N ASN A 240 23.07 -18.89 0.60
CA ASN A 240 23.61 -20.09 1.25
C ASN A 240 23.67 -19.96 2.78
N GLU A 241 23.87 -18.74 3.32
CA GLU A 241 23.87 -18.52 4.78
C GLU A 241 22.46 -18.63 5.39
N LEU A 242 21.41 -18.25 4.64
CA LEU A 242 20.02 -18.37 5.08
C LEU A 242 19.52 -19.82 5.10
N GLU A 243 19.93 -20.65 4.13
CA GLU A 243 19.61 -22.08 4.16
C GLU A 243 20.33 -22.79 5.30
N SER A 244 21.58 -22.45 5.60
CA SER A 244 22.31 -23.05 6.73
C SER A 244 21.75 -22.69 8.11
N GLY A 245 21.15 -21.49 8.27
CA GLY A 245 20.63 -21.04 9.57
C GLY A 245 19.23 -21.55 9.92
N LEU A 246 18.51 -22.15 8.97
CA LEU A 246 17.16 -22.70 9.19
C LEU A 246 17.18 -24.15 9.69
N ASP A 247 18.23 -24.91 9.39
CA ASP A 247 18.41 -26.30 9.86
C ASP A 247 18.89 -26.38 11.32
N ASP A 248 19.46 -25.31 11.88
CA ASP A 248 20.03 -25.30 13.24
C ASP A 248 18.97 -25.21 14.38
N ASN A 249 17.67 -25.18 14.07
CA ASN A 249 16.59 -25.19 15.06
C ASN A 249 15.80 -26.51 15.12
N ALA A 250 16.39 -27.61 14.64
CA ALA A 250 15.86 -28.96 14.86
C ALA A 250 16.36 -29.53 16.20
N GLU A 251 15.87 -29.00 17.32
CA GLU A 251 15.84 -29.66 18.64
C GLU A 251 14.45 -29.56 19.28
#